data_AF-A0A4W4E2P2-F1
#
_entry.id   AF-A0A4W4E2P2-F1
#
_cell.length_a   1.000
_cell.length_b   1.000
_cell.length_c   1.000
_cell.angle_alpha   90.00
_cell.angle_beta   90.00
_cell.angle_gamma   90.00
#
_symmetry.space_group_name_H-M   'P 1'
#
loop_
_entity.id
_entity.type
_entity.pdbx_description
1 polymer ?
#
loop_
_entity_poly.entity_id
_entity_poly.type
_entity_poly.pdbx_seq_one_letter_code
_entity_poly.pdbx_strand_id
1 'polypeptide(L)'
;MDSSNVIAKALLFLVLSLHQALTVSHSLQYFYTAVTSGINFPEFTAVGLVDGQQFVYYDSNIRQSIPKTEWIKKVDDDDPDYWNRETQIQQDSQETLKVDVATGMERFNQTKGVHTVQWRYGCELDDDDGTKRGYEQYGYDGEDFVSLDLNTLTWTAANDKAKITKHKWDSHIGNSVSIKDYLQNTCIEWLQKYVSYGRDTLERKDPPVVNLFQKDSSSTVVCHATGFFPRGVMISWQKNGEELYENVELTETLPNQDGTFQKRSILTVSPEELHKNDYTCVVHHSGREKVLRVADRRVLNTGGVLVVVIAGVMATLLVLIGCIGFFIWKKNEKPFASDGESSTRSSESLQSSNGLNCGPRTFSTSSDGTSSTSSNESISSNAPLISK
;
A
#
# COMPACT_ATOMS: atom_id res chain seq x y z
N MET A 1 7.83 42.03 6.43
CA MET A 1 7.87 41.31 5.14
C MET A 1 6.73 41.84 4.29
N ASP A 2 6.93 42.00 2.99
CA ASP A 2 5.97 42.68 2.12
C ASP A 2 4.74 41.82 1.86
N SER A 3 3.55 42.29 2.27
CA SER A 3 2.27 41.60 2.09
C SER A 3 1.98 41.29 0.62
N SER A 4 2.47 42.11 -0.31
CA SER A 4 2.36 41.90 -1.75
C SER A 4 3.04 40.59 -2.19
N ASN A 5 4.16 40.24 -1.56
CA ASN A 5 4.94 39.03 -1.83
C ASN A 5 4.25 37.79 -1.23
N VAL A 6 3.55 37.94 -0.11
CA VAL A 6 2.73 36.87 0.50
C VAL A 6 1.51 36.57 -0.38
N ILE A 7 0.78 37.60 -0.81
CA ILE A 7 -0.39 37.46 -1.69
C ILE A 7 0.01 36.88 -3.05
N ALA A 8 1.11 37.34 -3.65
CA ALA A 8 1.60 36.79 -4.92
C ALA A 8 1.99 35.31 -4.80
N LYS A 9 2.61 34.90 -3.68
CA LYS A 9 2.90 33.48 -3.41
C LYS A 9 1.63 32.66 -3.19
N ALA A 10 0.69 33.15 -2.37
CA ALA A 10 -0.58 32.46 -2.14
C ALA A 10 -1.36 32.27 -3.45
N LEU A 11 -1.44 33.29 -4.30
CA LEU A 11 -2.06 33.18 -5.63
C LEU A 11 -1.31 32.21 -6.55
N LEU A 12 0.02 32.22 -6.55
CA LEU A 12 0.80 31.27 -7.35
C LEU A 12 0.62 29.82 -6.87
N PHE A 13 0.61 29.59 -5.55
CA PHE A 13 0.30 28.28 -4.96
C PHE A 13 -1.14 27.84 -5.25
N LEU A 14 -2.11 28.75 -5.15
CA LEU A 14 -3.52 28.45 -5.48
C LEU A 14 -3.66 28.07 -6.96
N VAL A 15 -3.00 28.80 -7.87
CA VAL A 15 -3.00 28.49 -9.31
C VAL A 15 -2.29 27.16 -9.60
N LEU A 16 -1.12 26.89 -9.01
CA LEU A 16 -0.40 25.61 -9.15
C LEU A 16 -1.19 24.42 -8.58
N SER A 17 -1.88 24.62 -7.46
CA SER A 17 -2.73 23.62 -6.82
C SER A 17 -3.99 23.36 -7.63
N LEU A 18 -4.60 24.40 -8.20
CA LEU A 18 -5.76 24.27 -9.07
C LEU A 18 -5.40 23.55 -10.39
N HIS A 19 -4.22 23.80 -10.96
CA HIS A 19 -3.73 23.00 -12.09
C HIS A 19 -3.56 21.53 -11.70
N GLN A 20 -2.87 21.21 -10.60
CA GLN A 20 -2.73 19.82 -10.11
C GLN A 20 -4.07 19.13 -9.77
N ALA A 21 -5.15 19.90 -9.52
CA ALA A 21 -6.49 19.38 -9.29
C ALA A 21 -7.33 19.19 -10.58
N LEU A 22 -6.82 19.67 -11.72
CA LEU A 22 -7.48 19.66 -13.04
C LEU A 22 -6.74 18.76 -14.05
N THR A 23 -5.41 18.75 -14.03
CA THR A 23 -4.57 17.95 -14.94
C THR A 23 -4.87 16.47 -14.80
N VAL A 24 -5.45 15.87 -15.84
CA VAL A 24 -5.45 14.41 -15.98
C VAL A 24 -4.10 14.05 -16.56
N SER A 25 -3.32 13.28 -15.80
CA SER A 25 -2.08 12.69 -16.28
C SER A 25 -2.14 11.19 -16.04
N HIS A 26 -1.78 10.47 -17.09
CA HIS A 26 -1.78 9.01 -17.12
C HIS A 26 -0.35 8.49 -16.96
N SER A 27 -0.18 7.34 -16.31
CA SER A 27 1.13 6.75 -16.03
C SER A 27 1.13 5.23 -16.16
N LEU A 28 2.14 4.68 -16.83
CA LEU A 28 2.42 3.24 -16.91
C LEU A 28 3.72 2.98 -16.17
N GLN A 29 3.66 2.20 -15.09
CA GLN A 29 4.78 1.97 -14.18
C GLN A 29 5.04 0.48 -13.99
N TYR A 30 6.29 0.06 -14.15
CA TYR A 30 6.73 -1.30 -13.84
C TYR A 30 7.72 -1.28 -12.67
N PHE A 31 7.54 -2.23 -11.75
CA PHE A 31 8.39 -2.44 -10.58
C PHE A 31 8.79 -3.91 -10.55
N TYR A 32 10.04 -4.18 -10.87
CA TYR A 32 10.63 -5.52 -10.76
C TYR A 32 11.47 -5.55 -9.49
N THR A 33 11.42 -6.65 -8.74
CA THR A 33 12.19 -6.84 -7.51
C THR A 33 12.69 -8.27 -7.47
N ALA A 34 14.00 -8.45 -7.51
CA ALA A 34 14.68 -9.70 -7.22
C ALA A 34 15.27 -9.68 -5.81
N VAL A 35 15.31 -10.85 -5.18
CA VAL A 35 15.78 -11.04 -3.81
C VAL A 35 16.73 -12.24 -3.75
N THR A 36 17.60 -12.29 -2.74
CA THR A 36 18.48 -13.44 -2.50
C THR A 36 17.70 -14.76 -2.41
N SER A 37 18.14 -15.77 -3.16
CA SER A 37 17.56 -17.12 -3.18
C SER A 37 17.47 -17.79 -1.80
N GLY A 38 16.53 -18.71 -1.64
CA GLY A 38 16.42 -19.56 -0.45
C GLY A 38 15.64 -18.98 0.74
N ILE A 39 14.78 -17.98 0.50
CA ILE A 39 13.80 -17.49 1.48
C ILE A 39 12.37 -17.94 1.14
N ASN A 40 11.45 -17.90 2.11
CA ASN A 40 10.03 -18.23 1.91
C ASN A 40 9.25 -17.10 1.22
N PHE A 41 9.78 -16.58 0.11
CA PHE A 41 9.23 -15.51 -0.73
C PHE A 41 9.72 -15.71 -2.17
N PRO A 42 8.97 -15.33 -3.23
CA PRO A 42 9.44 -15.47 -4.60
C PRO A 42 10.78 -14.75 -4.84
N GLU A 43 11.75 -15.42 -5.47
CA GLU A 43 13.07 -14.87 -5.78
C GLU A 43 13.01 -13.67 -6.74
N PHE A 44 11.93 -13.57 -7.52
CA PHE A 44 11.61 -12.41 -8.36
C PHE A 44 10.11 -12.15 -8.35
N THR A 45 9.75 -10.87 -8.40
CA THR A 45 8.39 -10.37 -8.62
C THR A 45 8.40 -9.21 -9.61
N ALA A 46 7.36 -9.11 -10.43
CA ALA A 46 7.11 -7.99 -11.32
C ALA A 46 5.68 -7.49 -11.18
N VAL A 47 5.52 -6.18 -11.05
CA VAL A 47 4.23 -5.48 -10.85
C VAL A 47 4.10 -4.39 -11.90
N GLY A 48 3.01 -4.40 -12.66
CA GLY A 48 2.65 -3.30 -13.56
C GLY A 48 1.45 -2.52 -13.04
N LEU A 49 1.57 -1.20 -13.00
CA LEU A 49 0.53 -0.25 -12.59
C LEU A 49 0.14 0.66 -13.77
N VAL A 50 -1.16 0.92 -13.93
CA VAL A 50 -1.68 2.07 -14.69
C VAL A 50 -2.37 3.00 -13.70
N ASP A 51 -1.94 4.25 -13.63
CA ASP A 51 -2.45 5.30 -12.71
C ASP A 51 -2.41 4.91 -11.22
N GLY A 52 -1.45 4.06 -10.87
CA GLY A 52 -1.31 3.47 -9.54
C GLY A 52 -2.25 2.30 -9.24
N GLN A 53 -3.09 1.88 -10.18
CA GLN A 53 -3.87 0.63 -10.10
C GLN A 53 -3.06 -0.52 -10.71
N GLN A 54 -2.87 -1.61 -9.95
CA GLN A 54 -2.20 -2.81 -10.47
C GLN A 54 -3.04 -3.51 -11.53
N PHE A 55 -2.48 -3.70 -12.72
CA PHE A 55 -3.13 -4.39 -13.85
C PHE A 55 -2.49 -5.75 -14.19
N VAL A 56 -1.22 -5.96 -13.83
CA VAL A 56 -0.49 -7.21 -14.06
C VAL A 56 0.41 -7.58 -12.87
N TYR A 57 0.69 -8.88 -12.74
CA TYR A 57 1.60 -9.45 -11.75
C TYR A 57 2.30 -10.69 -12.31
N TYR A 58 3.57 -10.84 -11.97
CA TYR A 58 4.33 -12.09 -12.13
C TYR A 58 5.13 -12.36 -10.85
N ASP A 59 5.31 -13.62 -10.49
CA ASP A 59 6.31 -14.05 -9.52
C ASP A 59 7.00 -15.35 -9.94
N SER A 60 8.19 -15.60 -9.40
CA SER A 60 9.03 -16.75 -9.77
C SER A 60 8.52 -18.13 -9.33
N ASN A 61 7.46 -18.19 -8.50
CA ASN A 61 6.81 -19.45 -8.11
C ASN A 61 5.66 -19.79 -9.09
N ILE A 62 4.87 -18.79 -9.48
CA ILE A 62 3.79 -18.92 -10.46
C ILE A 62 4.35 -19.06 -11.88
N ARG A 63 5.39 -18.27 -12.21
CA ARG A 63 6.07 -18.19 -13.51
C ARG A 63 5.18 -17.84 -14.70
N GLN A 64 4.08 -17.13 -14.46
CA GLN A 64 3.14 -16.65 -15.48
C GLN A 64 2.70 -15.21 -15.16
N SER A 65 2.58 -14.37 -16.19
CA SER A 65 2.00 -13.04 -16.07
C SER A 65 0.48 -13.12 -15.94
N ILE A 66 -0.05 -12.67 -14.81
CA ILE A 66 -1.47 -12.76 -14.44
C ILE A 66 -2.14 -11.38 -14.54
N PRO A 67 -3.28 -11.23 -15.26
CA PRO A 67 -4.10 -10.03 -15.21
C PRO A 67 -4.69 -9.81 -13.80
N LYS A 68 -4.65 -8.56 -13.33
CA LYS A 68 -5.19 -8.12 -12.04
C LYS A 68 -6.42 -7.22 -12.16
N THR A 69 -6.82 -6.86 -13.37
CA THR A 69 -8.08 -6.16 -13.68
C THR A 69 -8.85 -6.91 -14.75
N GLU A 70 -10.16 -6.67 -14.84
CA GLU A 70 -10.98 -7.23 -15.92
C GLU A 70 -10.74 -6.50 -17.25
N TRP A 71 -10.42 -5.20 -17.20
CA TRP A 71 -10.26 -4.39 -18.41
C TRP A 71 -9.05 -4.78 -19.27
N ILE A 72 -7.94 -5.26 -18.67
CA ILE A 72 -6.74 -5.63 -19.45
C ILE A 72 -7.00 -6.84 -20.35
N LYS A 73 -7.97 -7.71 -20.03
CA LYS A 73 -8.34 -8.88 -20.86
C LYS A 73 -8.84 -8.51 -22.26
N LYS A 74 -9.22 -7.25 -22.49
CA LYS A 74 -9.47 -6.71 -23.86
C LYS A 74 -8.24 -6.82 -24.77
N VAL A 75 -7.03 -7.00 -24.21
CA VAL A 75 -5.81 -7.27 -24.98
C VAL A 75 -5.87 -8.58 -25.76
N ASP A 76 -6.65 -9.56 -25.29
CA ASP A 76 -6.76 -10.88 -25.91
C ASP A 76 -7.42 -10.81 -27.31
N ASP A 77 -8.29 -9.83 -27.53
CA ASP A 77 -8.95 -9.56 -28.83
C ASP A 77 -8.00 -8.92 -29.85
N ASP A 78 -7.04 -8.12 -29.36
CA ASP A 78 -6.08 -7.34 -30.16
C ASP A 78 -4.76 -8.09 -30.43
N ASP A 79 -4.32 -8.91 -29.47
CA ASP A 79 -3.06 -9.66 -29.49
C ASP A 79 -3.20 -10.95 -28.65
N PRO A 80 -3.65 -12.07 -29.26
CA PRO A 80 -3.85 -13.34 -28.55
C PRO A 80 -2.59 -13.95 -27.92
N ASP A 81 -1.39 -13.53 -28.33
CA ASP A 81 -0.10 -14.01 -27.80
C ASP A 81 0.50 -13.07 -26.73
N TYR A 82 -0.18 -11.96 -26.40
CA TYR A 82 0.27 -10.96 -25.43
C TYR A 82 0.75 -11.60 -24.12
N TRP A 83 -0.09 -12.41 -23.45
CA TRP A 83 0.28 -13.02 -22.16
C TRP A 83 1.43 -14.02 -22.25
N ASN A 84 1.61 -14.68 -23.39
CA ASN A 84 2.75 -15.57 -23.64
C ASN A 84 4.04 -14.75 -23.74
N ARG A 85 4.01 -13.65 -24.52
CA ARG A 85 5.13 -12.73 -24.70
C ARG A 85 5.51 -12.04 -23.39
N GLU A 86 4.52 -11.48 -22.68
CA GLU A 86 4.74 -10.90 -21.34
C GLU A 86 5.33 -11.90 -20.36
N THR A 87 4.84 -13.15 -20.35
CA THR A 87 5.40 -14.20 -19.47
C THR A 87 6.87 -14.51 -19.80
N GLN A 88 7.24 -14.55 -21.08
CA GLN A 88 8.64 -14.75 -21.50
C GLN A 88 9.52 -13.57 -21.08
N ILE A 89 9.06 -12.33 -21.31
CA ILE A 89 9.73 -11.10 -20.86
C ILE A 89 10.03 -11.12 -19.36
N GLN A 90 9.05 -11.53 -18.53
CA GLN A 90 9.25 -11.62 -17.08
C GLN A 90 10.22 -12.75 -16.68
N GLN A 91 10.25 -13.86 -17.43
CA GLN A 91 11.21 -14.95 -17.21
C GLN A 91 12.66 -14.52 -17.56
N ASP A 92 12.87 -13.80 -18.66
CA ASP A 92 14.18 -13.27 -19.04
C ASP A 92 14.66 -12.17 -18.05
N SER A 93 13.72 -11.33 -17.59
CA SER A 93 13.97 -10.31 -16.56
C SER A 93 14.33 -10.93 -15.20
N GLN A 94 13.67 -12.03 -14.83
CA GLN A 94 13.97 -12.81 -13.62
C GLN A 94 15.42 -13.30 -13.61
N GLU A 95 15.87 -13.96 -14.69
CA GLU A 95 17.25 -14.49 -14.73
C GLU A 95 18.28 -13.36 -14.79
N THR A 96 17.95 -12.23 -15.44
CA THR A 96 18.81 -11.03 -15.46
C THR A 96 18.99 -10.44 -14.06
N LEU A 97 17.90 -10.10 -13.36
CA LEU A 97 18.00 -9.47 -12.04
C LEU A 97 18.55 -10.44 -10.96
N LYS A 98 18.42 -11.75 -11.15
CA LYS A 98 19.06 -12.76 -10.30
C LYS A 98 20.60 -12.67 -10.36
N VAL A 99 21.16 -12.44 -11.54
CA VAL A 99 22.60 -12.18 -11.72
C VAL A 99 22.99 -10.81 -11.14
N ASP A 100 22.12 -9.80 -11.28
CA ASP A 100 22.35 -8.48 -10.69
C ASP A 100 22.40 -8.53 -9.14
N VAL A 101 21.54 -9.33 -8.47
CA VAL A 101 21.57 -9.54 -7.02
C VAL A 101 22.92 -10.14 -6.59
N ALA A 102 23.37 -11.20 -7.26
CA ALA A 102 24.65 -11.85 -6.94
C ALA A 102 25.84 -10.88 -7.12
N THR A 103 25.82 -10.07 -8.19
CA THR A 103 26.88 -9.10 -8.47
C THR A 103 26.83 -7.89 -7.53
N GLY A 104 25.64 -7.48 -7.09
CA GLY A 104 25.45 -6.51 -6.01
C GLY A 104 26.12 -7.01 -4.72
N MET A 105 25.79 -8.23 -4.29
CA MET A 105 26.36 -8.84 -3.09
C MET A 105 27.90 -8.89 -3.16
N GLU A 106 28.47 -9.31 -4.29
CA GLU A 106 29.93 -9.30 -4.52
C GLU A 106 30.52 -7.88 -4.34
N ARG A 107 29.96 -6.88 -5.03
CA ARG A 107 30.47 -5.49 -4.98
C ARG A 107 30.41 -4.90 -3.57
N PHE A 108 29.39 -5.23 -2.79
CA PHE A 108 29.24 -4.77 -1.41
C PHE A 108 29.96 -5.67 -0.39
N ASN A 109 30.68 -6.72 -0.82
CA ASN A 109 31.33 -7.73 0.02
C ASN A 109 30.36 -8.48 0.97
N GLN A 110 29.10 -8.62 0.56
CA GLN A 110 28.05 -9.31 1.30
C GLN A 110 28.04 -10.80 0.95
N THR A 111 27.92 -11.67 1.95
CA THR A 111 27.95 -13.15 1.79
C THR A 111 26.78 -13.86 2.48
N LYS A 112 25.99 -13.13 3.26
CA LYS A 112 24.85 -13.60 4.06
C LYS A 112 23.90 -12.44 4.28
N GLY A 113 22.61 -12.75 4.36
CA GLY A 113 21.55 -11.76 4.48
C GLY A 113 20.53 -11.95 3.37
N VAL A 114 19.48 -11.14 3.39
CA VAL A 114 18.56 -10.98 2.27
C VAL A 114 18.93 -9.65 1.62
N HIS A 115 19.35 -9.72 0.37
CA HIS A 115 19.69 -8.57 -0.46
C HIS A 115 18.71 -8.46 -1.61
N THR A 116 18.53 -7.25 -2.11
CA THR A 116 17.51 -6.96 -3.12
C THR A 116 18.04 -6.08 -4.24
N VAL A 117 17.63 -6.37 -5.48
CA VAL A 117 17.75 -5.47 -6.62
C VAL A 117 16.35 -5.10 -7.06
N GLN A 118 16.10 -3.81 -7.21
CA GLN A 118 14.84 -3.27 -7.66
C GLN A 118 15.06 -2.50 -8.95
N TRP A 119 14.21 -2.71 -9.96
CA TRP A 119 14.19 -1.96 -11.21
C TRP A 119 12.81 -1.32 -11.36
N ARG A 120 12.79 0.01 -11.42
CA ARG A 120 11.62 0.84 -11.64
C ARG A 120 11.77 1.57 -12.96
N TYR A 121 10.86 1.31 -13.89
CA TYR A 121 10.80 2.03 -15.16
C TYR A 121 9.36 2.30 -15.59
N GLY A 122 9.19 3.21 -16.54
CA GLY A 122 7.85 3.60 -17.00
C GLY A 122 7.78 5.00 -17.56
N CYS A 123 6.57 5.38 -17.96
CA CYS A 123 6.29 6.61 -18.67
C CYS A 123 5.02 7.30 -18.14
N GLU A 124 4.94 8.60 -18.38
CA GLU A 124 3.83 9.47 -18.02
C GLU A 124 3.43 10.29 -19.25
N LEU A 125 2.12 10.47 -19.43
CA LEU A 125 1.53 11.36 -20.42
C LEU A 125 0.63 12.38 -19.71
N ASP A 126 0.89 13.65 -19.94
CA ASP A 126 0.02 14.75 -19.52
C ASP A 126 -1.02 15.02 -20.62
N ASP A 127 -2.33 14.96 -20.31
CA ASP A 127 -3.39 15.13 -21.31
C ASP A 127 -3.60 16.60 -21.71
N ASP A 128 -3.19 17.55 -20.86
CA ASP A 128 -3.45 18.99 -21.08
C ASP A 128 -2.47 19.61 -22.10
N ASP A 129 -1.18 19.24 -22.04
CA ASP A 129 -0.13 19.77 -22.93
C ASP A 129 0.59 18.70 -23.78
N GLY A 130 0.27 17.42 -23.60
CA GLY A 130 0.90 16.30 -24.31
C GLY A 130 2.32 15.98 -23.84
N THR A 131 2.78 16.53 -22.71
CA THR A 131 4.12 16.28 -22.16
C THR A 131 4.30 14.80 -21.87
N LYS A 132 5.34 14.23 -22.48
CA LYS A 132 5.79 12.86 -22.25
C LYS A 132 6.96 12.87 -21.27
N ARG A 133 6.86 12.09 -20.19
CA ARG A 133 7.98 11.83 -19.27
C ARG A 133 8.27 10.34 -19.20
N GLY A 134 9.47 10.00 -18.76
CA GLY A 134 9.88 8.63 -18.53
C GLY A 134 10.97 8.56 -17.48
N TYR A 135 11.13 7.39 -16.86
CA TYR A 135 12.15 7.12 -15.87
C TYR A 135 12.65 5.69 -16.00
N GLU A 136 13.92 5.51 -15.62
CA GLU A 136 14.66 4.25 -15.65
C GLU A 136 15.60 4.29 -14.43
N GLN A 137 15.30 3.49 -13.42
CA GLN A 137 15.90 3.59 -12.08
C GLN A 137 16.14 2.21 -11.47
N TYR A 138 17.29 2.04 -10.83
CA TYR A 138 17.66 0.83 -10.10
C TYR A 138 17.97 1.17 -8.64
N GLY A 139 17.50 0.33 -7.74
CA GLY A 139 17.81 0.36 -6.31
C GLY A 139 18.50 -0.93 -5.85
N TYR A 140 19.26 -0.84 -4.77
CA TYR A 140 19.93 -1.97 -4.11
C TYR A 140 19.71 -1.89 -2.61
N ASP A 141 19.27 -2.99 -1.98
CA ASP A 141 18.94 -3.08 -0.55
C ASP A 141 17.98 -1.98 -0.05
N GLY A 142 17.11 -1.47 -0.93
CA GLY A 142 16.15 -0.39 -0.66
C GLY A 142 16.70 1.04 -0.80
N GLU A 143 17.98 1.21 -1.14
CA GLU A 143 18.59 2.51 -1.44
C GLU A 143 18.72 2.73 -2.96
N ASP A 144 18.76 3.99 -3.40
CA ASP A 144 19.06 4.34 -4.79
C ASP A 144 20.43 3.79 -5.24
N PHE A 145 20.52 3.29 -6.47
CA PHE A 145 21.75 2.73 -7.04
C PHE A 145 22.19 3.45 -8.33
N VAL A 146 21.45 3.29 -9.43
CA VAL A 146 21.69 4.02 -10.69
C VAL A 146 20.40 4.48 -11.35
N SER A 147 20.43 5.60 -12.06
CA SER A 147 19.28 6.11 -12.82
C SER A 147 19.70 6.81 -14.11
N LEU A 148 18.88 6.79 -15.16
CA LEU A 148 19.18 7.43 -16.44
C LEU A 148 18.46 8.79 -16.55
N ASP A 149 19.21 9.86 -16.81
CA ASP A 149 18.63 11.13 -17.26
C ASP A 149 18.35 11.06 -18.76
N LEU A 150 17.07 10.98 -19.14
CA LEU A 150 16.63 10.92 -20.53
C LEU A 150 16.91 12.20 -21.33
N ASN A 151 17.21 13.34 -20.69
CA ASN A 151 17.55 14.57 -21.38
C ASN A 151 19.02 14.56 -21.84
N THR A 152 19.94 14.20 -20.94
CA THR A 152 21.38 14.15 -21.24
C THR A 152 21.86 12.80 -21.76
N LEU A 153 21.05 11.74 -21.63
CA LEU A 153 21.41 10.33 -21.89
C LEU A 153 22.57 9.81 -21.03
N THR A 154 22.79 10.42 -19.85
CA THR A 154 23.84 10.02 -18.91
C THR A 154 23.26 9.33 -17.68
N TRP A 155 23.96 8.33 -17.18
CA TRP A 155 23.59 7.63 -15.95
C TRP A 155 24.07 8.39 -14.71
N THR A 156 23.28 8.42 -13.65
CA THR A 156 23.69 8.92 -12.33
C THR A 156 23.95 7.73 -11.41
N ALA A 157 25.04 7.78 -10.65
CA ALA A 157 25.37 6.76 -9.64
C ALA A 157 25.17 7.36 -8.25
N ALA A 158 24.34 6.73 -7.42
CA ALA A 158 24.02 7.20 -6.08
C ALA A 158 25.15 6.95 -5.06
N ASN A 159 25.98 5.94 -5.28
CA ASN A 159 27.09 5.57 -4.39
C ASN A 159 28.34 5.08 -5.15
N ASP A 160 29.44 4.84 -4.44
CA ASP A 160 30.71 4.41 -5.06
C ASP A 160 30.65 3.04 -5.75
N LYS A 161 29.79 2.12 -5.28
CA LYS A 161 29.62 0.78 -5.88
C LYS A 161 28.82 0.83 -7.19
N ALA A 162 27.96 1.84 -7.32
CA ALA A 162 27.19 2.14 -8.52
C ALA A 162 28.06 2.76 -9.65
N LYS A 163 29.16 3.46 -9.32
CA LYS A 163 30.04 4.10 -10.32
C LYS A 163 30.54 3.12 -11.39
N ILE A 164 30.82 1.87 -11.02
CA ILE A 164 31.24 0.81 -11.95
C ILE A 164 30.14 0.53 -12.99
N THR A 165 28.87 0.47 -12.57
CA THR A 165 27.73 0.30 -13.49
C THR A 165 27.55 1.55 -14.36
N LYS A 166 27.55 2.74 -13.77
CA LYS A 166 27.47 4.02 -14.51
C LYS A 166 28.51 4.09 -15.62
N HIS A 167 29.79 3.87 -15.32
CA HIS A 167 30.85 3.95 -16.33
C HIS A 167 30.70 2.91 -17.44
N LYS A 168 30.20 1.71 -17.13
CA LYS A 168 29.90 0.67 -18.11
C LYS A 168 28.71 1.04 -19.00
N TRP A 169 27.64 1.60 -18.44
CA TRP A 169 26.43 1.90 -19.22
C TRP A 169 26.56 3.22 -20.00
N ASP A 170 27.27 4.22 -19.47
CA ASP A 170 27.63 5.45 -20.20
C ASP A 170 28.49 5.16 -21.46
N SER A 171 29.33 4.12 -21.45
CA SER A 171 30.13 3.74 -22.63
C SER A 171 29.30 3.06 -23.74
N HIS A 172 28.04 2.73 -23.46
CA HIS A 172 27.11 2.07 -24.39
C HIS A 172 25.89 2.95 -24.69
N ILE A 173 26.13 4.20 -25.12
CA ILE A 173 25.09 5.23 -25.37
C ILE A 173 23.91 4.76 -26.25
N GLY A 174 24.11 3.79 -27.16
CA GLY A 174 23.03 3.21 -27.96
C GLY A 174 21.91 2.55 -27.14
N ASN A 175 22.24 2.04 -25.94
CA ASN A 175 21.26 1.44 -25.04
C ASN A 175 20.45 2.55 -24.35
N SER A 176 21.10 3.63 -23.87
CA SER A 176 20.41 4.82 -23.36
C SER A 176 19.47 5.46 -24.40
N VAL A 177 19.88 5.50 -25.67
CA VAL A 177 19.02 5.96 -26.79
C VAL A 177 17.82 5.03 -26.98
N SER A 178 18.02 3.71 -26.93
CA SER A 178 16.96 2.71 -27.10
C SER A 178 15.95 2.72 -25.95
N ILE A 179 16.43 2.90 -24.71
CA ILE A 179 15.60 3.10 -23.50
C ILE A 179 14.76 4.37 -23.65
N LYS A 180 15.37 5.49 -24.09
CA LYS A 180 14.63 6.74 -24.34
C LYS A 180 13.56 6.58 -25.42
N ASP A 181 13.88 5.92 -26.53
CA ASP A 181 12.91 5.62 -27.60
C ASP A 181 11.72 4.82 -27.07
N TYR A 182 11.97 3.72 -26.34
CA TYR A 182 10.91 2.96 -25.70
C TYR A 182 10.07 3.82 -24.74
N LEU A 183 10.69 4.54 -23.80
CA LEU A 183 9.97 5.28 -22.76
C LEU A 183 9.18 6.48 -23.31
N GLN A 184 9.63 7.11 -24.40
CA GLN A 184 8.94 8.26 -25.00
C GLN A 184 7.98 7.87 -26.14
N ASN A 185 8.09 6.67 -26.72
CA ASN A 185 7.23 6.21 -27.82
C ASN A 185 6.44 4.97 -27.41
N THR A 186 7.06 3.77 -27.46
CA THR A 186 6.38 2.48 -27.27
C THR A 186 5.63 2.37 -25.93
N CYS A 187 6.23 2.86 -24.83
CA CYS A 187 5.57 2.90 -23.53
C CYS A 187 4.32 3.80 -23.53
N ILE A 188 4.36 4.95 -24.21
CA ILE A 188 3.23 5.89 -24.31
C ILE A 188 2.11 5.28 -25.17
N GLU A 189 2.46 4.59 -26.26
CA GLU A 189 1.49 3.85 -27.09
C GLU A 189 0.76 2.77 -26.28
N TRP A 190 1.48 1.97 -25.50
CA TRP A 190 0.89 0.98 -24.60
C TRP A 190 0.07 1.62 -23.47
N LEU A 191 0.54 2.73 -22.88
CA LEU A 191 -0.21 3.49 -21.87
C LEU A 191 -1.56 3.97 -22.42
N GLN A 192 -1.57 4.63 -23.58
CA GLN A 192 -2.80 5.08 -24.24
C GLN A 192 -3.73 3.91 -24.57
N LYS A 193 -3.18 2.77 -25.02
CA LYS A 193 -3.93 1.54 -25.28
C LYS A 193 -4.58 0.99 -24.00
N TYR A 194 -3.84 0.86 -22.91
CA TYR A 194 -4.36 0.39 -21.62
C TYR A 194 -5.39 1.35 -21.01
N VAL A 195 -5.18 2.66 -21.11
CA VAL A 195 -6.18 3.68 -20.73
C VAL A 195 -7.46 3.52 -21.56
N SER A 196 -7.35 3.28 -22.87
CA SER A 196 -8.53 3.05 -23.73
C SER A 196 -9.32 1.79 -23.33
N TYR A 197 -8.64 0.71 -22.93
CA TYR A 197 -9.27 -0.49 -22.40
C TYR A 197 -9.95 -0.24 -21.06
N GLY A 198 -9.24 0.44 -20.17
CA GLY A 198 -9.66 0.70 -18.80
C GLY A 198 -10.54 1.93 -18.58
N ARG A 199 -10.88 2.69 -19.63
CA ARG A 199 -11.61 3.99 -19.58
C ARG A 199 -12.64 4.09 -18.46
N ASP A 200 -13.66 3.23 -18.46
CA ASP A 200 -14.76 3.29 -17.47
C ASP A 200 -14.29 3.10 -16.02
N THR A 201 -13.13 2.46 -15.82
CA THR A 201 -12.47 2.23 -14.53
C THR A 201 -11.43 3.30 -14.20
N LEU A 202 -10.65 3.78 -15.18
CA LEU A 202 -9.50 4.68 -14.99
C LEU A 202 -9.85 6.16 -15.09
N GLU A 203 -10.95 6.52 -15.77
CA GLU A 203 -11.44 7.91 -15.87
C GLU A 203 -12.52 8.23 -14.81
N ARG A 204 -12.88 7.28 -13.95
CA ARG A 204 -13.92 7.45 -12.90
C ARG A 204 -13.51 8.50 -11.86
N LYS A 205 -14.48 9.18 -11.25
CA LYS A 205 -14.27 10.29 -10.29
C LYS A 205 -15.02 10.05 -8.99
N ASP A 206 -14.50 9.12 -8.20
CA ASP A 206 -15.01 8.72 -6.89
C ASP A 206 -14.59 9.76 -5.83
N PRO A 207 -15.52 10.49 -5.20
CA PRO A 207 -15.18 11.56 -4.26
C PRO A 207 -14.81 11.01 -2.86
N PRO A 208 -13.90 11.66 -2.12
CA PRO A 208 -13.45 11.17 -0.82
C PRO A 208 -14.56 11.18 0.24
N VAL A 209 -14.66 10.06 0.96
CA VAL A 209 -15.19 10.05 2.33
C VAL A 209 -14.11 10.63 3.22
N VAL A 210 -14.39 11.81 3.80
CA VAL A 210 -13.45 12.51 4.69
C VAL A 210 -13.97 12.39 6.11
N ASN A 211 -13.14 11.89 7.01
CA ASN A 211 -13.40 11.76 8.43
C ASN A 211 -12.37 12.59 9.21
N LEU A 212 -12.80 13.20 10.32
CA LEU A 212 -11.93 13.98 11.19
C LEU A 212 -12.07 13.45 12.62
N PHE A 213 -10.97 12.98 13.20
CA PHE A 213 -10.98 12.28 14.48
C PHE A 213 -9.75 12.57 15.34
N GLN A 214 -9.90 12.33 16.64
CA GLN A 214 -8.88 12.47 17.67
C GLN A 214 -8.95 11.22 18.56
N LYS A 215 -7.83 10.63 18.98
CA LYS A 215 -7.85 9.44 19.85
C LYS A 215 -8.43 9.77 21.24
N ASP A 216 -7.91 10.83 21.84
CA ASP A 216 -8.36 11.46 23.07
C ASP A 216 -8.17 12.98 22.95
N SER A 217 -8.66 13.78 23.90
CA SER A 217 -8.60 15.25 23.82
C SER A 217 -7.19 15.85 23.81
N SER A 218 -6.17 15.08 24.22
CA SER A 218 -4.74 15.44 24.23
C SER A 218 -3.96 14.98 22.99
N SER A 219 -4.56 14.10 22.17
CA SER A 219 -3.90 13.54 20.99
C SER A 219 -3.92 14.49 19.79
N THR A 220 -3.10 14.21 18.78
CA THR A 220 -3.15 14.92 17.49
C THR A 220 -4.50 14.71 16.79
N VAL A 221 -4.87 15.67 15.93
CA VAL A 221 -6.10 15.63 15.14
C VAL A 221 -5.78 15.04 13.77
N VAL A 222 -6.51 14.01 13.35
CA VAL A 222 -6.30 13.34 12.06
C VAL A 222 -7.46 13.66 11.14
N CYS A 223 -7.15 14.21 9.96
CA CYS A 223 -8.05 14.27 8.83
C CYS A 223 -7.71 13.12 7.86
N HIS A 224 -8.68 12.24 7.59
CA HIS A 224 -8.50 11.04 6.78
C HIS A 224 -9.48 11.07 5.61
N ALA A 225 -8.94 11.19 4.40
CA ALA A 225 -9.67 10.99 3.16
C ALA A 225 -9.49 9.52 2.71
N THR A 226 -10.57 8.85 2.33
CA THR A 226 -10.55 7.47 1.82
C THR A 226 -11.67 7.24 0.82
N GLY A 227 -11.56 6.17 0.01
CA GLY A 227 -12.57 5.81 -0.99
C GLY A 227 -12.57 6.71 -2.22
N PHE A 228 -11.47 7.43 -2.48
CA PHE A 228 -11.37 8.34 -3.62
C PHE A 228 -10.56 7.77 -4.78
N PHE A 229 -10.90 8.17 -6.00
CA PHE A 229 -10.19 7.82 -7.21
C PHE A 229 -10.44 8.93 -8.26
N PRO A 230 -9.43 9.44 -9.00
CA PRO A 230 -8.04 8.98 -9.11
C PRO A 230 -7.16 9.29 -7.89
N ARG A 231 -5.89 8.84 -7.94
CA ARG A 231 -4.88 8.91 -6.87
C ARG A 231 -4.54 10.32 -6.36
N GLY A 232 -4.68 11.34 -7.21
CA GLY A 232 -4.35 12.73 -6.89
C GLY A 232 -5.32 13.36 -5.89
N VAL A 233 -4.86 13.66 -4.67
CA VAL A 233 -5.62 14.38 -3.65
C VAL A 233 -4.71 15.36 -2.89
N MET A 234 -5.25 16.56 -2.65
CA MET A 234 -4.64 17.57 -1.78
C MET A 234 -5.43 17.66 -0.47
N ILE A 235 -4.72 17.75 0.64
CA ILE A 235 -5.29 17.96 1.97
C ILE A 235 -4.49 19.10 2.60
N SER A 236 -5.17 20.19 2.95
CA SER A 236 -4.60 21.34 3.64
C SER A 236 -5.37 21.65 4.92
N TRP A 237 -4.76 22.45 5.79
CA TRP A 237 -5.41 22.96 7.00
C TRP A 237 -5.56 24.47 6.92
N GLN A 238 -6.58 25.00 7.59
CA GLN A 238 -6.68 26.43 7.86
C GLN A 238 -6.84 26.68 9.35
N LYS A 239 -6.39 27.84 9.80
CA LYS A 239 -6.56 28.38 11.15
C LYS A 239 -7.23 29.76 11.03
N ASN A 240 -8.44 29.87 11.58
CA ASN A 240 -9.30 31.06 11.46
C ASN A 240 -9.55 31.52 10.01
N GLY A 241 -9.51 30.59 9.04
CA GLY A 241 -9.68 30.85 7.61
C GLY A 241 -8.40 31.15 6.82
N GLU A 242 -7.24 31.28 7.48
CA GLU A 242 -5.93 31.43 6.82
C GLU A 242 -5.24 30.07 6.68
N GLU A 243 -4.51 29.83 5.59
CA GLU A 243 -3.81 28.56 5.35
C GLU A 243 -2.74 28.27 6.42
N LEU A 244 -2.70 27.02 6.90
CA LEU A 244 -1.79 26.55 7.92
C LEU A 244 -0.88 25.45 7.38
N TYR A 245 0.43 25.72 7.47
CA TYR A 245 1.49 24.79 7.08
C TYR A 245 2.31 24.27 8.29
N GLU A 246 2.31 25.01 9.41
CA GLU A 246 3.04 24.65 10.62
C GLU A 246 2.35 23.53 11.40
N ASN A 247 3.14 22.60 11.93
CA ASN A 247 2.68 21.44 12.71
C ASN A 247 1.68 20.52 11.97
N VAL A 248 1.72 20.55 10.63
CA VAL A 248 0.96 19.67 9.73
C VAL A 248 1.89 18.61 9.17
N GLU A 249 1.55 17.34 9.39
CA GLU A 249 2.15 16.19 8.71
C GLU A 249 1.18 15.70 7.62
N LEU A 250 1.67 15.42 6.42
CA LEU A 250 0.88 14.84 5.33
C LEU A 250 1.45 13.46 4.99
N THR A 251 0.64 12.41 5.11
CA THR A 251 1.09 11.05 4.80
C THR A 251 1.06 10.81 3.29
N GLU A 252 1.78 9.77 2.86
CA GLU A 252 1.65 9.23 1.50
C GLU A 252 0.21 8.81 1.18
N THR A 253 -0.10 8.78 -0.12
CA THR A 253 -1.35 8.21 -0.65
C THR A 253 -1.21 6.68 -0.76
N LEU A 254 -2.01 5.95 0.01
CA LEU A 254 -2.01 4.49 0.04
C LEU A 254 -3.17 3.93 -0.80
N PRO A 255 -3.00 2.79 -1.49
CA PRO A 255 -4.10 2.10 -2.17
C PRO A 255 -5.01 1.36 -1.18
N ASN A 256 -6.27 1.19 -1.57
CA ASN A 256 -7.24 0.31 -0.93
C ASN A 256 -7.45 -0.96 -1.76
N GLN A 257 -7.98 -2.03 -1.14
CA GLN A 257 -8.23 -3.31 -1.81
C GLN A 257 -9.31 -3.23 -2.91
N ASP A 258 -10.20 -2.24 -2.84
CA ASP A 258 -11.24 -1.96 -3.84
C ASP A 258 -10.73 -1.14 -5.05
N GLY A 259 -9.44 -0.84 -5.12
CA GLY A 259 -8.86 -0.02 -6.18
C GLY A 259 -9.15 1.48 -6.03
N THR A 260 -9.62 1.93 -4.87
CA THR A 260 -9.61 3.35 -4.47
C THR A 260 -8.33 3.70 -3.70
N PHE A 261 -8.20 4.95 -3.26
CA PHE A 261 -7.06 5.43 -2.48
C PHE A 261 -7.49 6.06 -1.15
N GLN A 262 -6.52 6.19 -0.24
CA GLN A 262 -6.64 6.88 1.03
C GLN A 262 -5.40 7.73 1.34
N LYS A 263 -5.58 8.82 2.09
CA LYS A 263 -4.51 9.72 2.54
C LYS A 263 -4.89 10.37 3.86
N ARG A 264 -3.91 10.64 4.72
CA ARG A 264 -4.12 11.31 6.01
C ARG A 264 -3.30 12.59 6.09
N SER A 265 -3.83 13.56 6.81
CA SER A 265 -3.05 14.67 7.35
C SER A 265 -3.29 14.77 8.86
N ILE A 266 -2.21 15.03 9.59
CA ILE A 266 -2.16 15.04 11.06
C ILE A 266 -1.79 16.45 11.48
N LEU A 267 -2.65 17.08 12.29
CA LEU A 267 -2.43 18.39 12.88
C LEU A 267 -2.01 18.22 14.35
N THR A 268 -0.86 18.78 14.71
CA THR A 268 -0.29 18.72 16.06
C THR A 268 -0.37 20.09 16.73
N VAL A 269 -1.38 20.30 17.56
CA VAL A 269 -1.63 21.54 18.30
C VAL A 269 -2.00 21.24 19.74
N SER A 270 -1.74 22.17 20.66
CA SER A 270 -2.13 21.98 22.07
C SER A 270 -3.66 22.02 22.22
N PRO A 271 -4.25 21.35 23.24
CA PRO A 271 -5.69 21.42 23.48
C PRO A 271 -6.18 22.85 23.68
N GLU A 272 -5.42 23.70 24.37
CA GLU A 272 -5.75 25.11 24.62
C GLU A 272 -5.77 25.92 23.32
N GLU A 273 -4.80 25.68 22.42
CA GLU A 273 -4.76 26.35 21.11
C GLU A 273 -5.91 25.88 20.22
N LEU A 274 -6.22 24.58 20.24
CA LEU A 274 -7.31 23.98 19.49
C LEU A 274 -8.70 24.45 19.95
N HIS A 275 -8.85 24.78 21.24
CA HIS A 275 -10.07 25.39 21.77
C HIS A 275 -10.18 26.90 21.49
N LYS A 276 -9.07 27.58 21.18
CA LYS A 276 -9.02 29.04 21.00
C LYS A 276 -9.27 29.51 19.55
N ASN A 277 -9.06 28.65 18.56
CA ASN A 277 -9.12 29.01 17.14
C ASN A 277 -10.06 28.06 16.37
N ASP A 278 -10.68 28.51 15.27
CA ASP A 278 -11.39 27.62 14.34
C ASP A 278 -10.35 26.96 13.42
N TYR A 279 -10.23 25.64 13.48
CA TYR A 279 -9.39 24.87 12.57
C TYR A 279 -10.26 24.09 11.60
N THR A 280 -9.88 24.08 10.32
CA THR A 280 -10.56 23.31 9.27
C THR A 280 -9.57 22.43 8.52
N CYS A 281 -9.99 21.23 8.16
CA CYS A 281 -9.35 20.41 7.13
C CYS A 281 -10.07 20.66 5.81
N VAL A 282 -9.32 20.98 4.75
CA VAL A 282 -9.82 21.22 3.41
C VAL A 282 -9.25 20.13 2.49
N VAL A 283 -10.12 19.36 1.86
CA VAL A 283 -9.74 18.28 0.94
C VAL A 283 -10.17 18.64 -0.48
N HIS A 284 -9.21 18.71 -1.40
CA HIS A 284 -9.42 18.96 -2.82
C HIS A 284 -9.14 17.68 -3.62
N HIS A 285 -10.12 17.25 -4.41
CA HIS A 285 -10.04 16.04 -5.24
C HIS A 285 -10.85 16.22 -6.53
N SER A 286 -10.20 16.06 -7.68
CA SER A 286 -10.83 16.14 -9.02
C SER A 286 -11.77 17.34 -9.22
N GLY A 287 -11.30 18.54 -8.88
CA GLY A 287 -12.09 19.78 -8.95
C GLY A 287 -13.22 19.94 -7.92
N ARG A 288 -13.32 19.05 -6.92
CA ARG A 288 -14.29 19.13 -5.82
C ARG A 288 -13.58 19.45 -4.50
N GLU A 289 -14.15 20.36 -3.72
CA GLU A 289 -13.71 20.69 -2.37
C GLU A 289 -14.61 20.01 -1.32
N LYS A 290 -14.03 19.62 -0.19
CA LYS A 290 -14.74 19.16 1.00
C LYS A 290 -14.06 19.68 2.27
N VAL A 291 -14.80 20.47 3.05
CA VAL A 291 -14.31 21.15 4.26
C VAL A 291 -14.92 20.51 5.52
N LEU A 292 -14.08 20.17 6.50
CA LEU A 292 -14.49 19.68 7.82
C LEU A 292 -13.91 20.57 8.91
N ARG A 293 -14.73 20.99 9.88
CA ARG A 293 -14.28 21.72 11.07
C ARG A 293 -13.79 20.76 12.15
N VAL A 294 -12.73 21.15 12.87
CA VAL A 294 -12.21 20.38 14.01
C VAL A 294 -13.16 20.42 15.21
N ALA A 295 -14.12 21.35 15.25
CA ALA A 295 -15.24 21.35 16.18
C ALA A 295 -16.11 20.09 16.04
N ASP A 296 -16.31 19.59 14.82
CA ASP A 296 -17.20 18.45 14.51
C ASP A 296 -16.49 17.08 14.58
N ARG A 297 -15.30 17.03 15.20
CA ARG A 297 -14.44 15.84 15.24
C ARG A 297 -15.01 14.72 16.11
N ARG A 298 -14.72 13.48 15.70
CA ARG A 298 -15.00 12.30 16.54
C ARG A 298 -13.84 12.06 17.50
N VAL A 299 -14.09 12.19 18.81
CA VAL A 299 -13.13 11.80 19.85
C VAL A 299 -13.35 10.32 20.20
N LEU A 300 -12.38 9.47 19.91
CA LEU A 300 -12.44 8.01 20.05
C LEU A 300 -12.14 7.56 21.48
N ASN A 301 -12.84 8.15 22.47
CA ASN A 301 -12.55 7.94 23.90
C ASN A 301 -12.92 6.50 24.37
N THR A 302 -11.97 5.57 24.18
CA THR A 302 -12.11 4.17 24.57
C THR A 302 -12.23 3.97 26.09
N GLY A 303 -11.69 4.90 26.89
CA GLY A 303 -11.72 4.82 28.35
C GLY A 303 -13.13 4.94 28.94
N GLY A 304 -13.95 5.84 28.39
CA GLY A 304 -15.33 6.04 28.85
C GLY A 304 -16.20 4.79 28.69
N VAL A 305 -16.07 4.09 27.56
CA VAL A 305 -16.81 2.84 27.29
C VAL A 305 -16.39 1.75 28.28
N LEU A 306 -15.09 1.61 28.55
CA LEU A 306 -14.59 0.62 29.49
C LEU A 306 -15.11 0.86 30.92
N VAL A 307 -15.15 2.12 31.38
CA VAL A 307 -15.69 2.49 32.70
C VAL A 307 -17.18 2.18 32.80
N VAL A 308 -17.98 2.45 31.77
CA VAL A 308 -19.42 2.14 31.75
C VAL A 308 -19.66 0.62 31.79
N VAL A 309 -18.89 -0.16 31.03
CA VAL A 309 -18.98 -1.63 31.05
C VAL A 309 -18.59 -2.20 32.42
N ILE A 310 -17.48 -1.74 33.01
CA ILE A 310 -17.03 -2.18 34.35
C ILE A 310 -18.08 -1.82 35.41
N ALA A 311 -18.64 -0.61 35.39
CA ALA A 311 -19.69 -0.20 36.33
C ALA A 311 -20.95 -1.06 36.20
N GLY A 312 -21.38 -1.40 34.98
CA GLY A 312 -22.51 -2.31 34.74
C GLY A 312 -22.27 -3.74 35.25
N VAL A 313 -21.08 -4.29 35.02
CA VAL A 313 -20.68 -5.61 35.53
C VAL A 313 -20.63 -5.62 37.07
N MET A 314 -20.06 -4.59 37.68
CA MET A 314 -20.02 -4.47 39.15
C MET A 314 -21.42 -4.33 39.76
N ALA A 315 -22.30 -3.53 39.17
CA ALA A 315 -23.67 -3.37 39.64
C ALA A 315 -24.47 -4.69 39.56
N THR A 316 -24.35 -5.42 38.44
CA THR A 316 -25.04 -6.73 38.28
C THR A 316 -24.50 -7.78 39.25
N LEU A 317 -23.19 -7.85 39.50
CA LEU A 317 -22.60 -8.74 40.51
C LEU A 317 -23.10 -8.42 41.92
N LEU A 318 -23.19 -7.13 42.30
CA LEU A 318 -23.70 -6.72 43.61
C LEU A 318 -25.18 -7.09 43.80
N VAL A 319 -26.01 -6.95 42.76
CA VAL A 319 -27.41 -7.40 42.78
C VAL A 319 -27.50 -8.92 42.97
N LEU A 320 -26.69 -9.70 42.23
CA LEU A 320 -26.67 -11.16 42.39
C LEU A 320 -26.25 -11.60 43.81
N ILE A 321 -25.21 -10.98 44.37
CA ILE A 321 -24.77 -11.24 45.75
C ILE A 321 -25.88 -10.86 46.75
N GLY A 322 -26.55 -9.72 46.57
CA GLY A 322 -27.68 -9.28 47.39
C GLY A 322 -28.86 -10.26 47.34
N CYS A 323 -29.22 -10.75 46.14
CA CYS A 323 -30.24 -11.77 45.97
C CYS A 323 -29.88 -13.08 46.68
N ILE A 324 -28.65 -13.58 46.50
CA ILE A 324 -28.17 -14.80 47.16
C ILE A 324 -28.21 -14.64 48.69
N GLY A 325 -27.74 -13.50 49.22
CA GLY A 325 -27.81 -13.16 50.64
C GLY A 325 -29.25 -13.15 51.17
N PHE A 326 -30.18 -12.54 50.44
CA PHE A 326 -31.60 -12.53 50.79
C PHE A 326 -32.24 -13.92 50.79
N PHE A 327 -31.92 -14.77 49.80
CA PHE A 327 -32.39 -16.17 49.77
C PHE A 327 -31.83 -17.01 50.93
N ILE A 328 -30.56 -16.81 51.31
CA ILE A 328 -29.96 -17.49 52.47
C ILE A 328 -30.58 -17.00 53.78
N TRP A 329 -30.78 -15.69 53.93
CA TRP A 329 -31.42 -15.11 55.12
C TRP A 329 -32.86 -15.62 55.29
N LYS A 330 -33.66 -15.59 54.21
CA LYS A 330 -35.04 -16.13 54.22
C LYS A 330 -35.10 -17.64 54.48
N LYS A 331 -34.04 -18.40 54.17
CA LYS A 331 -33.95 -19.84 54.47
C LYS A 331 -33.62 -20.14 55.95
N ASN A 332 -33.12 -19.15 56.70
CA ASN A 332 -32.81 -19.29 58.13
C ASN A 332 -33.97 -18.89 59.06
N GLU A 333 -35.04 -18.28 58.56
CA GLU A 333 -36.32 -18.19 59.29
C GLU A 333 -37.11 -19.50 59.11
N LYS A 334 -37.30 -20.26 60.21
CA LYS A 334 -38.13 -21.46 60.25
C LYS A 334 -39.26 -21.34 61.27
N PRO A 335 -40.53 -21.52 60.84
CA PRO A 335 -41.60 -22.01 61.70
C PRO A 335 -41.45 -23.52 62.03
N PHE A 336 -42.33 -24.01 62.89
CA PHE A 336 -42.18 -25.23 63.71
C PHE A 336 -43.04 -26.42 63.21
N ALA A 337 -42.57 -27.66 63.41
CA ALA A 337 -43.30 -28.94 63.32
C ALA A 337 -43.87 -29.37 61.92
N SER A 338 -44.20 -30.64 61.62
CA SER A 338 -44.02 -31.96 62.30
C SER A 338 -44.03 -33.10 61.26
N ASP A 339 -43.61 -34.29 61.69
CA ASP A 339 -43.35 -35.54 60.93
C ASP A 339 -44.47 -36.13 60.06
N GLY A 340 -44.06 -37.02 59.13
CA GLY A 340 -44.92 -37.93 58.36
C GLY A 340 -44.11 -38.93 57.52
N GLU A 341 -44.03 -40.18 57.98
CA GLU A 341 -43.14 -41.25 57.45
C GLU A 341 -43.89 -42.30 56.60
N SER A 342 -43.31 -42.72 55.45
CA SER A 342 -43.32 -44.10 54.90
C SER A 342 -42.47 -44.15 53.60
N SER A 343 -41.35 -44.89 53.50
CA SER A 343 -41.20 -46.31 53.05
C SER A 343 -41.79 -46.60 51.64
N THR A 344 -41.17 -47.30 50.66
CA THR A 344 -39.97 -48.19 50.62
C THR A 344 -39.51 -48.48 49.17
N ARG A 345 -38.20 -48.77 48.94
CA ARG A 345 -37.57 -49.61 47.85
C ARG A 345 -37.76 -49.21 46.35
N SER A 346 -36.86 -49.55 45.40
CA SER A 346 -35.59 -50.34 45.39
C SER A 346 -34.76 -50.13 44.09
N SER A 347 -33.45 -50.47 44.14
CA SER A 347 -32.55 -50.96 43.03
C SER A 347 -32.33 -50.08 41.78
N GLU A 348 -31.12 -49.58 41.48
CA GLU A 348 -30.01 -50.28 40.73
C GLU A 348 -30.33 -50.54 39.24
N SER A 349 -29.41 -50.41 38.26
CA SER A 349 -28.04 -49.86 38.21
C SER A 349 -27.58 -49.67 36.74
N LEU A 350 -26.53 -48.85 36.52
CA LEU A 350 -25.49 -48.88 35.46
C LEU A 350 -25.68 -49.73 34.17
N GLN A 351 -25.42 -49.07 33.01
CA GLN A 351 -24.53 -49.43 31.88
C GLN A 351 -25.01 -48.74 30.58
N SER A 352 -24.26 -48.52 29.49
CA SER A 352 -22.81 -48.44 29.20
C SER A 352 -22.65 -48.07 27.70
N SER A 353 -21.41 -47.76 27.25
CA SER A 353 -20.91 -47.91 25.86
C SER A 353 -21.34 -46.88 24.78
N ASN A 354 -20.58 -46.60 23.70
CA ASN A 354 -19.13 -46.71 23.44
C ASN A 354 -18.76 -46.01 22.10
N GLY A 355 -17.53 -45.47 22.00
CA GLY A 355 -16.74 -45.33 20.75
C GLY A 355 -17.12 -44.22 19.73
N LEU A 356 -16.25 -43.82 18.78
CA LEU A 356 -14.83 -44.17 18.55
C LEU A 356 -14.14 -43.15 17.58
N ASN A 357 -12.79 -43.11 17.59
CA ASN A 357 -11.85 -42.38 16.69
C ASN A 357 -11.98 -42.78 15.18
N CYS A 358 -11.33 -42.21 14.14
CA CYS A 358 -10.27 -41.18 13.90
C CYS A 358 -10.46 -40.62 12.45
N GLY A 359 -9.59 -39.86 11.75
CA GLY A 359 -8.22 -39.31 11.94
C GLY A 359 -7.65 -38.75 10.59
N PRO A 360 -6.58 -37.90 10.56
CA PRO A 360 -6.16 -37.15 9.36
C PRO A 360 -5.07 -37.84 8.50
N ARG A 361 -4.81 -37.32 7.29
CA ARG A 361 -3.66 -37.68 6.43
C ARG A 361 -2.84 -36.46 5.99
N THR A 362 -1.52 -36.65 5.92
CA THR A 362 -0.53 -35.77 5.30
C THR A 362 -0.06 -36.36 3.95
N PHE A 363 0.59 -35.55 3.11
CA PHE A 363 1.52 -36.05 2.09
C PHE A 363 2.69 -35.06 1.86
N SER A 364 3.76 -35.55 1.25
CA SER A 364 5.13 -35.02 1.35
C SER A 364 5.63 -34.25 0.11
N THR A 365 6.71 -33.50 0.31
CA THR A 365 7.55 -32.86 -0.70
C THR A 365 8.56 -33.83 -1.36
N SER A 366 9.15 -33.40 -2.49
CA SER A 366 10.37 -33.96 -3.08
C SER A 366 11.18 -32.86 -3.79
N SER A 367 12.50 -33.00 -3.85
CA SER A 367 13.46 -31.94 -4.22
C SER A 367 14.45 -32.33 -5.32
N ASP A 368 15.21 -31.32 -5.75
CA ASP A 368 16.58 -31.37 -6.31
C ASP A 368 16.82 -31.57 -7.83
N GLY A 369 17.73 -30.72 -8.33
CA GLY A 369 18.35 -30.74 -9.66
C GLY A 369 19.37 -29.59 -9.78
N THR A 370 20.66 -29.88 -9.85
CA THR A 370 21.75 -28.93 -9.54
C THR A 370 22.56 -28.43 -10.76
N SER A 371 22.85 -27.13 -10.75
CA SER A 371 24.08 -26.43 -11.22
C SER A 371 24.78 -26.79 -12.54
N SER A 372 25.07 -25.74 -13.33
CA SER A 372 26.32 -25.63 -14.10
C SER A 372 26.84 -24.19 -14.10
N THR A 373 28.09 -23.98 -13.69
CA THR A 373 28.75 -22.65 -13.59
C THR A 373 29.70 -22.39 -14.76
N SER A 374 29.55 -21.26 -15.46
CA SER A 374 30.68 -20.52 -16.08
C SER A 374 30.26 -19.18 -16.72
N SER A 375 30.56 -18.05 -16.08
CA SER A 375 31.14 -16.83 -16.68
C SER A 375 31.04 -15.64 -15.74
N ASN A 376 32.17 -15.14 -15.22
CA ASN A 376 32.21 -13.89 -14.46
C ASN A 376 32.06 -12.71 -15.41
N GLU A 377 30.84 -12.21 -15.61
CA GLU A 377 30.57 -10.83 -16.04
C GLU A 377 29.07 -10.51 -15.91
N SER A 378 28.68 -9.66 -14.94
CA SER A 378 27.94 -8.40 -15.15
C SER A 378 26.84 -8.03 -14.13
N ILE A 379 26.63 -6.72 -13.93
CA ILE A 379 25.28 -6.17 -13.66
C ILE A 379 24.71 -5.82 -15.04
N SER A 380 24.08 -6.81 -15.67
CA SER A 380 23.85 -7.04 -17.11
C SER A 380 24.99 -6.64 -18.08
N SER A 381 25.06 -7.30 -19.24
CA SER A 381 26.06 -6.95 -20.25
C SER A 381 25.91 -5.49 -20.74
N ASN A 382 24.71 -4.89 -20.68
CA ASN A 382 24.36 -3.69 -21.43
C ASN A 382 23.45 -2.64 -20.75
N ALA A 383 22.98 -2.84 -19.53
CA ALA A 383 21.64 -2.40 -19.09
C ALA A 383 20.56 -3.25 -19.79
N PRO A 384 19.56 -3.79 -19.07
CA PRO A 384 18.43 -4.48 -19.67
C PRO A 384 17.80 -3.60 -20.76
N LEU A 385 17.77 -4.09 -22.00
CA LEU A 385 16.93 -3.47 -23.01
C LEU A 385 15.49 -3.75 -22.61
N ILE A 386 14.70 -2.68 -22.43
CA ILE A 386 13.26 -2.85 -22.23
C ILE A 386 12.73 -3.52 -23.50
N SER A 387 12.15 -4.71 -23.34
CA SER A 387 11.58 -5.50 -24.42
C SER A 387 10.44 -4.72 -25.11
N LYS A 388 10.47 -4.69 -26.45
CA LYS A 388 9.45 -4.03 -27.28
C LYS A 388 8.19 -4.86 -27.44
#